data_AF-A0A976PHT1-F1
#
_entry.id   AF-A0A976PHT1-F1
#
_cell.length_a   1.000
_cell.length_b   1.000
_cell.length_c   1.000
_cell.angle_alpha   90.00
_cell.angle_beta   90.00
_cell.angle_gamma   90.00
#
_symmetry.space_group_name_H-M   'P 1'
#
loop_
_entity.id
_entity.type
_entity.pdbx_description
1 polymer ?
#
loop_
_entity_poly.entity_id
_entity_poly.type
_entity_poly.pdbx_seq_one_letter_code
_entity_poly.pdbx_strand_id
1 'polypeptide(L)'
;MNTRWLKTLTILAMGFGVAQAEISKQQLEKIETYKGQYKVLGGSSKGCAPGLLNIVGDESERGVRIGHDIFLGPFKGAEEKASETSCHVKVDVSMEEDRMVVKTNVDKCPNKKEKESGRSTKYLIFKKDKLEYRVAETEFVCHFGKVSEVKK
;
A
#
# COMPACT_ATOMS: atom_id res chain seq x y z
N MET A 1 -34.96 -50.87 -11.51
CA MET A 1 -35.28 -49.45 -11.79
C MET A 1 -36.15 -48.96 -10.65
N ASN A 2 -35.81 -48.03 -9.77
CA ASN A 2 -34.91 -46.88 -9.88
C ASN A 2 -34.20 -46.61 -8.54
N THR A 3 -32.92 -46.26 -8.67
CA THR A 3 -31.98 -45.84 -7.64
C THR A 3 -32.39 -44.47 -7.06
N ARG A 4 -32.66 -44.40 -5.75
CA ARG A 4 -32.79 -43.14 -5.01
C ARG A 4 -31.40 -42.59 -4.73
N TRP A 5 -30.96 -41.59 -5.50
CA TRP A 5 -29.79 -40.79 -5.16
C TRP A 5 -30.28 -39.48 -4.54
N LEU A 6 -30.20 -39.38 -3.20
CA LEU A 6 -30.24 -38.09 -2.53
C LEU A 6 -28.96 -37.34 -2.89
N LYS A 7 -29.08 -36.31 -3.73
CA LYS A 7 -28.02 -35.31 -3.89
C LYS A 7 -28.10 -34.34 -2.72
N THR A 8 -27.32 -34.60 -1.68
CA THR A 8 -27.02 -33.65 -0.62
C THR A 8 -26.25 -32.49 -1.23
N LEU A 9 -26.92 -31.36 -1.44
CA LEU A 9 -26.29 -30.12 -1.90
C LEU A 9 -25.70 -29.42 -0.68
N THR A 10 -24.46 -29.76 -0.32
CA THR A 10 -23.71 -29.02 0.69
C THR A 10 -23.33 -27.68 0.08
N ILE A 11 -24.12 -26.62 0.34
CA ILE A 11 -23.72 -25.26 0.05
C ILE A 11 -22.61 -24.91 1.04
N LEU A 12 -21.37 -25.12 0.59
CA LEU A 12 -20.18 -24.63 1.27
C LEU A 12 -20.24 -23.11 1.18
N ALA A 13 -20.76 -22.46 2.22
CA ALA A 13 -20.69 -21.02 2.38
C ALA A 13 -19.20 -20.65 2.51
N MET A 14 -18.55 -20.38 1.38
CA MET A 14 -17.30 -19.65 1.34
C MET A 14 -17.60 -18.22 1.78
N GLY A 15 -17.65 -18.02 3.10
CA GLY A 15 -17.47 -16.71 3.69
C GLY A 15 -16.05 -16.26 3.35
N PHE A 16 -15.89 -15.57 2.23
CA PHE A 16 -14.71 -14.79 1.95
C PHE A 16 -14.68 -13.67 2.99
N GLY A 17 -14.05 -13.95 4.13
CA GLY A 17 -13.59 -12.91 5.02
C GLY A 17 -12.61 -12.06 4.22
N VAL A 18 -13.02 -10.87 3.82
CA VAL A 18 -12.10 -9.81 3.44
C VAL A 18 -11.36 -9.44 4.72
N ALA A 19 -10.29 -10.17 5.00
CA ALA A 19 -9.32 -9.77 6.00
C ALA A 19 -8.71 -8.46 5.49
N GLN A 20 -9.15 -7.34 6.07
CA GLN A 20 -8.37 -6.11 6.00
C GLN A 20 -7.03 -6.44 6.64
N ALA A 21 -5.97 -6.46 5.82
CA ALA A 21 -4.63 -6.68 6.33
C ALA A 21 -4.23 -5.43 7.10
N GLU A 22 -4.15 -5.57 8.42
CA GLU A 22 -3.63 -4.56 9.34
C GLU A 22 -2.16 -4.89 9.61
N ILE A 23 -1.29 -3.88 9.61
CA ILE A 23 0.10 -4.05 10.02
C ILE A 23 0.14 -4.27 11.54
N SER A 24 0.81 -5.33 11.99
CA SER A 24 0.94 -5.61 13.43
C SER A 24 1.78 -4.55 14.14
N LYS A 25 1.58 -4.40 15.46
CA LYS A 25 2.41 -3.50 16.28
C LYS A 25 3.92 -3.76 16.15
N GLN A 26 4.33 -5.02 16.09
CA GLN A 26 5.74 -5.41 15.91
C GLN A 26 6.29 -4.98 14.54
N GLN A 27 5.47 -5.07 13.50
CA GLN A 27 5.83 -4.60 12.16
C GLN A 27 5.91 -3.07 12.11
N LEU A 28 5.02 -2.36 12.82
CA LEU A 28 5.08 -0.92 12.96
C LEU A 28 6.37 -0.47 13.66
N GLU A 29 6.71 -1.08 14.80
CA GLU A 29 7.96 -0.83 15.53
C GLU A 29 9.19 -1.05 14.64
N LYS A 30 9.17 -2.07 13.78
CA LYS A 30 10.24 -2.32 12.80
C LYS A 30 10.34 -1.17 11.78
N ILE A 31 9.23 -0.68 11.25
CA ILE A 31 9.21 0.41 10.26
C ILE A 31 9.67 1.72 10.91
N GLU A 32 9.33 1.97 12.18
CA GLU A 32 9.73 3.16 12.94
C GLU A 32 11.25 3.38 12.98
N THR A 33 12.04 2.30 12.96
CA THR A 33 13.51 2.40 12.89
C THR A 33 14.02 3.09 11.62
N TYR A 34 13.22 3.11 10.55
CA TYR A 34 13.57 3.74 9.28
C TYR A 34 13.24 5.23 9.23
N LYS A 35 12.54 5.78 10.23
CA LYS A 35 12.26 7.23 10.33
C LYS A 35 13.56 8.04 10.24
N GLY A 36 13.51 9.17 9.54
CA GLY A 36 14.64 10.08 9.38
C GLY A 36 14.68 10.79 8.04
N GLN A 37 15.70 11.63 7.84
CA GLN A 37 15.88 12.40 6.61
C GLN A 37 16.52 11.53 5.51
N TYR A 38 16.10 11.75 4.26
CA TYR A 38 16.58 11.01 3.10
C TYR A 38 16.96 11.94 1.95
N LYS A 39 18.07 11.61 1.28
CA LYS A 39 18.47 12.20 0.01
C LYS A 39 18.16 11.27 -1.15
N VAL A 40 17.94 11.82 -2.35
CA VAL A 40 17.79 11.03 -3.58
C VAL A 40 19.16 10.53 -4.00
N LEU A 41 19.27 9.22 -4.22
CA LEU A 41 20.46 8.57 -4.77
C LEU A 41 20.33 8.35 -6.29
N GLY A 42 19.10 8.33 -6.81
CA GLY A 42 18.79 8.11 -8.23
C GLY A 42 17.41 7.47 -8.40
N GLY A 43 17.04 7.17 -9.64
CA GLY A 43 15.76 6.53 -9.97
C GLY A 43 15.53 6.44 -11.47
N SER A 44 14.53 5.66 -11.88
CA SER A 44 14.16 5.51 -13.30
C SER A 44 13.33 6.70 -13.84
N SER A 45 12.84 7.58 -12.97
CA SER A 45 11.88 8.64 -13.32
C SER A 45 12.26 10.01 -12.75
N LYS A 46 11.97 11.08 -13.49
CA LYS A 46 12.25 12.49 -13.13
C LYS A 46 11.39 13.07 -11.98
N GLY A 47 10.80 12.21 -11.14
CA GLY A 47 9.88 12.60 -10.05
C GLY A 47 10.41 12.38 -8.64
N CYS A 48 11.63 11.86 -8.47
CA CYS A 48 12.19 11.60 -7.15
C CYS A 48 12.73 12.91 -6.52
N ALA A 49 12.32 13.20 -5.29
CA ALA A 49 12.78 14.36 -4.54
C ALA A 49 13.26 13.96 -3.13
N PRO A 50 14.24 14.66 -2.54
CA PRO A 50 14.69 14.40 -1.17
C PRO A 50 13.56 14.74 -0.20
N GLY A 51 13.57 14.14 0.99
CA GLY A 51 12.53 14.42 1.98
C GLY A 51 12.70 13.70 3.31
N LEU A 52 11.85 14.06 4.27
CA LEU A 52 11.76 13.39 5.57
C LEU A 52 10.83 12.19 5.48
N LEU A 53 11.31 11.00 5.86
CA LEU A 53 10.41 9.87 6.10
C LEU A 53 9.76 10.03 7.47
N ASN A 54 8.45 10.26 7.44
CA ASN A 54 7.56 10.24 8.59
C ASN A 54 6.64 9.01 8.52
N ILE A 55 6.45 8.38 9.66
CA ILE A 55 5.50 7.29 9.86
C ILE A 55 4.33 7.88 10.61
N VAL A 56 3.15 7.74 10.01
CA VAL A 56 1.92 8.29 10.52
C VAL A 56 1.07 7.10 10.95
N GLY A 57 0.79 7.02 12.24
CA GLY A 57 -0.05 5.99 12.82
C GLY A 57 -1.51 6.09 12.36
N ASP A 58 -2.38 5.32 13.01
CA ASP A 58 -3.79 5.14 12.65
C ASP A 58 -4.64 6.42 12.66
N GLU A 59 -4.14 7.53 13.21
CA GLU A 59 -4.94 8.72 13.54
C GLU A 59 -4.92 9.83 12.48
N SER A 60 -4.26 9.65 11.33
CA SER A 60 -4.23 10.69 10.30
C SER A 60 -4.58 10.18 8.90
N GLU A 61 -5.55 10.85 8.27
CA GLU A 61 -6.09 10.61 6.91
C GLU A 61 -5.08 10.80 5.76
N ARG A 62 -3.78 10.97 6.04
CA ARG A 62 -2.76 11.29 5.04
C ARG A 62 -1.60 10.31 5.02
N GLY A 63 -1.67 9.36 4.11
CA GLY A 63 -0.50 8.88 3.37
C GLY A 63 -0.94 8.13 2.11
N VAL A 64 -0.09 7.76 1.16
CA VAL A 64 1.35 7.95 0.97
C VAL A 64 1.59 9.08 -0.07
N ARG A 65 2.51 10.02 0.19
CA ARG A 65 3.06 10.95 -0.83
C ARG A 65 4.58 10.85 -0.83
N ILE A 66 5.20 10.79 -2.02
CA ILE A 66 6.68 10.74 -2.14
C ILE A 66 7.14 11.86 -3.08
N GLY A 67 7.71 12.87 -2.42
CA GLY A 67 8.20 14.19 -2.87
C GLY A 67 8.97 14.79 -1.68
N HIS A 68 8.90 16.11 -1.42
CA HIS A 68 9.64 16.80 -0.33
C HIS A 68 9.44 16.23 1.10
N ASP A 69 8.38 15.45 1.33
CA ASP A 69 8.16 14.66 2.54
C ASP A 69 7.61 13.28 2.13
N ILE A 70 8.09 12.22 2.79
CA ILE A 70 7.70 10.82 2.58
C ILE A 70 6.81 10.41 3.76
N PHE A 71 5.52 10.17 3.54
CA PHE A 71 4.61 9.74 4.60
C PHE A 71 4.22 8.27 4.43
N LEU A 72 4.32 7.49 5.51
CA LEU A 72 3.88 6.10 5.58
C LEU A 72 2.69 5.95 6.52
N GLY A 73 1.55 5.56 5.99
CA GLY A 73 0.31 5.34 6.74
C GLY A 73 -0.91 5.91 6.02
N PRO A 74 -2.12 5.81 6.61
CA PRO A 74 -2.44 4.90 7.71
C PRO A 74 -2.27 3.42 7.29
N PHE A 75 -2.01 2.53 8.26
CA PHE A 75 -1.68 1.11 8.01
C PHE A 75 -2.87 0.17 8.15
N LYS A 76 -4.06 0.72 8.34
CA LYS A 76 -5.32 0.03 8.23
C LYS A 76 -5.74 0.09 6.76
N GLY A 77 -5.92 -1.06 6.14
CA GLY A 77 -6.53 -1.12 4.82
C GLY A 77 -7.83 -0.33 4.79
N ALA A 78 -8.08 0.38 3.69
CA ALA A 78 -9.24 1.24 3.54
C ALA A 78 -10.13 0.71 2.41
N GLU A 79 -11.44 0.81 2.59
CA GLU A 79 -12.41 0.50 1.55
C GLU A 79 -13.45 1.62 1.49
N GLU A 80 -13.50 2.30 0.35
CA GLU A 80 -14.49 3.31 0.05
C GLU A 80 -15.48 2.74 -0.96
N LYS A 81 -16.75 2.67 -0.56
CA LYS A 81 -17.82 2.19 -1.44
C LYS A 81 -18.07 3.15 -2.58
N ALA A 82 -18.37 2.61 -3.77
CA ALA A 82 -18.80 3.41 -4.90
C ALA A 82 -20.05 4.25 -4.57
N SER A 83 -20.14 5.42 -5.19
CA SER A 83 -21.32 6.28 -5.18
C SER A 83 -21.66 6.72 -6.60
N GLU A 84 -22.74 7.49 -6.76
CA GLU A 84 -23.09 8.07 -8.06
C GLU A 84 -21.99 8.98 -8.66
N THR A 85 -21.07 9.46 -7.82
CA THR A 85 -20.02 10.42 -8.23
C THR A 85 -18.59 9.92 -7.98
N SER A 86 -18.41 8.79 -7.30
CA SER A 86 -17.10 8.23 -6.92
C SER A 86 -17.00 6.74 -7.29
N CYS A 87 -15.78 6.32 -7.65
CA CYS A 87 -15.47 4.91 -7.82
C CYS A 87 -15.44 4.17 -6.47
N HIS A 88 -15.53 2.85 -6.50
CA HIS A 88 -15.14 2.03 -5.37
C HIS A 88 -13.61 1.98 -5.32
N VAL A 89 -13.03 2.23 -4.14
CA VAL A 89 -11.59 2.25 -3.92
C VAL A 89 -11.27 1.30 -2.79
N LYS A 90 -10.41 0.32 -3.07
CA LYS A 90 -9.88 -0.60 -2.07
C LYS A 90 -8.37 -0.44 -1.95
N VAL A 91 -7.89 -0.27 -0.73
CA VAL A 91 -6.47 -0.18 -0.38
C VAL A 91 -6.13 -1.30 0.59
N ASP A 92 -5.30 -2.23 0.15
CA ASP A 92 -4.73 -3.28 0.99
C ASP A 92 -3.27 -2.93 1.31
N VAL A 93 -2.91 -2.98 2.59
CA VAL A 93 -1.54 -2.75 3.06
C VAL A 93 -1.04 -4.04 3.70
N SER A 94 0.15 -4.50 3.31
CA SER A 94 0.77 -5.67 3.92
C SER A 94 2.25 -5.46 4.12
N MET A 95 2.81 -6.10 5.13
CA MET A 95 4.23 -6.06 5.43
C MET A 95 4.85 -7.44 5.18
N GLU A 96 5.89 -7.46 4.36
CA GLU A 96 6.80 -8.59 4.16
C GLU A 96 8.11 -8.33 4.94
N GLU A 97 9.06 -9.27 4.89
CA GLU A 97 10.26 -9.22 5.73
C GLU A 97 11.06 -7.90 5.57
N ASP A 98 11.24 -7.41 4.34
CA ASP A 98 12.05 -6.22 4.03
C ASP A 98 11.25 -5.10 3.36
N ARG A 99 9.94 -5.24 3.18
CA ARG A 99 9.15 -4.29 2.40
C ARG A 99 7.70 -4.18 2.85
N MET A 100 7.18 -2.98 2.70
CA MET A 100 5.75 -2.72 2.73
C MET A 100 5.19 -2.78 1.31
N VAL A 101 4.07 -3.45 1.14
CA VAL A 101 3.33 -3.57 -0.12
C VAL A 101 1.99 -2.87 0.06
N VAL A 102 1.69 -1.93 -0.84
CA VAL A 102 0.41 -1.23 -0.90
C VAL A 102 -0.24 -1.55 -2.23
N LYS A 103 -1.40 -2.19 -2.19
CA LYS A 103 -2.21 -2.49 -3.36
C LYS A 103 -3.44 -1.61 -3.36
N THR A 104 -3.61 -0.83 -4.41
CA THR A 104 -4.81 -0.03 -4.64
C THR A 104 -5.57 -0.61 -5.82
N ASN A 105 -6.85 -0.88 -5.63
CA ASN A 105 -7.78 -1.27 -6.68
C ASN A 105 -8.90 -0.23 -6.76
N VAL A 106 -9.09 0.36 -7.93
CA VAL A 106 -10.18 1.28 -8.23
C VAL A 106 -11.08 0.60 -9.24
N ASP A 107 -12.33 0.33 -8.84
CA ASP A 107 -13.32 -0.35 -9.67
C ASP A 107 -14.71 0.27 -9.50
N LYS A 108 -15.70 -0.25 -10.22
CA LYS A 108 -17.11 0.20 -10.18
C LYS A 108 -17.25 1.72 -10.30
N CYS A 109 -16.49 2.31 -11.22
CA CYS A 109 -16.58 3.74 -11.52
C CYS A 109 -17.87 4.09 -12.28
N PRO A 110 -18.49 5.25 -12.00
CA PRO A 110 -19.56 5.78 -12.85
C PRO A 110 -19.08 5.94 -14.29
N ASN A 111 -19.96 5.77 -15.29
CA ASN A 111 -19.62 5.74 -16.73
C ASN A 111 -18.72 6.91 -17.19
N LYS A 112 -18.83 8.09 -16.60
CA LYS A 112 -18.00 9.26 -16.93
C LYS A 112 -16.54 9.16 -16.45
N LYS A 113 -16.25 8.22 -15.55
CA LYS A 113 -14.98 7.99 -14.85
C LYS A 113 -14.42 6.59 -15.06
N GLU A 114 -14.93 5.82 -16.02
CA GLU A 114 -14.46 4.44 -16.26
C GLU A 114 -12.95 4.36 -16.53
N LYS A 115 -12.38 5.39 -17.17
CA LYS A 115 -10.93 5.55 -17.38
C LYS A 115 -10.09 5.66 -16.09
N GLU A 116 -10.73 5.95 -14.96
CA GLU A 116 -10.09 6.01 -13.63
C GLU A 116 -10.02 4.62 -12.97
N SER A 117 -10.69 3.61 -13.53
CA SER A 117 -10.55 2.23 -13.07
C SER A 117 -9.13 1.74 -13.31
N GLY A 118 -8.57 1.04 -12.33
CA GLY A 118 -7.19 0.59 -12.44
C GLY A 118 -6.65 -0.01 -11.16
N ARG A 119 -5.48 -0.64 -11.30
CA ARG A 119 -4.75 -1.25 -10.21
C ARG A 119 -3.38 -0.62 -10.11
N SER A 120 -2.94 -0.37 -8.88
CA SER A 120 -1.57 0.04 -8.59
C SER A 120 -1.01 -0.79 -7.45
N THR A 121 0.24 -1.23 -7.60
CA THR A 121 1.01 -1.96 -6.61
C THR A 121 2.27 -1.18 -6.32
N LYS A 122 2.37 -0.65 -5.11
CA LYS A 122 3.50 0.13 -4.64
C LYS A 122 4.29 -0.68 -3.63
N TYR A 123 5.61 -0.58 -3.73
CA TYR A 123 6.55 -1.17 -2.79
C TYR A 123 7.33 -0.06 -2.11
N LEU A 124 7.44 -0.14 -0.79
CA LEU A 124 8.50 0.54 -0.08
C LEU A 124 9.42 -0.52 0.53
N ILE A 125 10.64 -0.61 0.01
CA ILE A 125 11.63 -1.60 0.39
C ILE A 125 12.62 -0.93 1.33
N PHE A 126 12.76 -1.53 2.51
CA PHE A 126 13.59 -1.07 3.60
C PHE A 126 14.95 -1.79 3.57
N LYS A 127 16.02 -1.02 3.44
CA LYS A 127 17.41 -1.50 3.51
C LYS A 127 18.13 -0.66 4.57
N LYS A 128 19.12 -1.23 5.27
CA LYS A 128 19.79 -0.63 6.46
C LYS A 128 19.90 0.92 6.44
N ASP A 129 20.47 1.48 5.37
CA ASP A 129 20.66 2.92 5.20
C ASP A 129 19.98 3.47 3.94
N LYS A 130 19.05 2.72 3.34
CA LYS A 130 18.44 3.06 2.07
C LYS A 130 16.95 2.70 2.03
N LEU A 131 16.20 3.49 1.29
CA LEU A 131 14.82 3.15 0.93
C LEU A 131 14.71 3.05 -0.58
N GLU A 132 13.86 2.16 -1.04
CA GLU A 132 13.49 2.07 -2.44
C GLU A 132 11.98 2.10 -2.57
N TYR A 133 11.48 3.07 -3.32
CA TYR A 133 10.07 3.14 -3.67
C TYR A 133 9.90 2.67 -5.11
N ARG A 134 8.98 1.74 -5.34
CA ARG A 134 8.68 1.21 -6.67
C ARG A 134 7.18 1.17 -6.92
N VAL A 135 6.77 1.50 -8.14
CA VAL A 135 5.42 1.22 -8.67
C VAL A 135 5.54 0.09 -9.68
N ALA A 136 4.83 -1.01 -9.48
CA ALA A 136 4.95 -2.22 -10.30
C ALA A 136 4.55 -1.96 -11.75
N GLU A 137 3.49 -1.18 -11.95
CA GLU A 137 2.81 -1.03 -13.23
C GLU A 137 3.48 0.00 -14.16
N THR A 138 4.36 0.87 -13.65
CA THR A 138 4.92 1.99 -14.42
C THR A 138 6.45 2.00 -14.48
N GLU A 139 7.11 0.97 -13.94
CA GLU A 139 8.58 0.91 -13.77
C GLU A 139 9.16 2.11 -13.00
N PHE A 140 8.33 2.90 -12.34
CA PHE A 140 8.74 4.04 -11.55
C PHE A 140 9.49 3.55 -10.31
N VAL A 141 10.76 3.97 -10.18
CA VAL A 141 11.62 3.61 -9.05
C VAL A 141 12.35 4.85 -8.55
N CYS A 142 12.37 5.04 -7.23
CA CYS A 142 13.20 6.01 -6.54
C CYS A 142 14.07 5.32 -5.50
N HIS A 143 15.36 5.67 -5.47
CA HIS A 143 16.30 5.22 -4.47
C HIS A 143 16.69 6.37 -3.55
N PHE A 144 16.62 6.12 -2.26
CA PHE A 144 16.89 7.09 -1.21
C PHE A 144 17.97 6.58 -0.26
N GLY A 145 18.81 7.48 0.25
CA GLY A 145 19.82 7.18 1.26
C GLY A 145 19.55 7.98 2.52
N LYS A 146 19.61 7.33 3.69
CA LYS A 146 19.43 7.99 4.98
C LYS A 146 20.55 9.00 5.18
N VAL A 147 20.19 10.23 5.54
CA VAL A 147 21.16 11.25 5.94
C VAL A 147 21.53 10.91 7.37
N SER A 148 22.76 10.43 7.58
CA SER A 148 23.30 10.24 8.92
C SER A 148 23.23 11.58 9.65
N GLU A 149 22.65 11.63 10.85
CA GLU A 149 22.78 12.82 11.68
C GLU A 149 24.27 13.10 11.86
N VAL A 150 24.74 14.23 11.34
CA VAL A 150 26.04 14.76 11.72
C VAL A 150 25.90 15.05 13.20
N LYS A 151 26.46 14.18 14.05
CA LYS A 151 26.67 14.48 15.47
C LYS A 151 27.40 15.82 15.52
N LYS A 152 26.68 16.86 15.94
CA LYS A 152 27.30 18.13 16.35
C LYS A 152 28.01 17.92 17.67
#